data_AF-A0A966TGG5-F1
#
_entry.id   AF-A0A966TGG5-F1
#
_cell.length_a   1.000
_cell.length_b   1.000
_cell.length_c   1.000
_cell.angle_alpha   90.00
_cell.angle_beta   90.00
_cell.angle_gamma   90.00
#
_symmetry.space_group_name_H-M   'P 1'
#
loop_
_entity.id
_entity.type
_entity.pdbx_description
1 polymer ?
#
loop_
_entity_poly.entity_id
_entity_poly.type
_entity_poly.pdbx_seq_one_letter_code
_entity_poly.pdbx_strand_id
1 'polypeptide(L)'
;MHTMGETVDLATLLAIVERIESKIDALHLEVNKSMRPNRSDLRKLHYETYRKILHQAYEYNGHLHCPCCNKQTTDNEWHVDHWSTYSGVQRQNGWLICSECNYKLLAPGSLIRSQYAMAFTQFHAIGDMLERLEASR
;
A
#
# COMPACT_ATOMS: atom_id res chain seq x y z
N MET A 1 0.36 -22.23 64.27
CA MET A 1 1.08 -21.11 63.63
C MET A 1 0.40 -20.81 62.32
N HIS A 2 -0.48 -19.81 62.29
CA HIS A 2 -1.06 -19.32 61.04
C HIS A 2 -0.08 -18.32 60.44
N THR A 3 0.48 -18.65 59.29
CA THR A 3 1.19 -17.70 58.44
C THR A 3 0.16 -16.65 58.00
N MET A 4 0.21 -15.47 58.63
CA MET A 4 -0.50 -14.30 58.12
C MET A 4 -0.02 -14.08 56.69
N GLY A 5 -0.90 -14.32 55.72
CA GLY A 5 -0.63 -13.96 54.33
C GLY A 5 -0.36 -12.46 54.30
N GLU A 6 0.81 -12.06 53.78
CA GLU A 6 1.12 -10.66 53.55
C GLU A 6 0.04 -10.09 52.62
N THR A 7 -0.81 -9.22 53.17
CA THR A 7 -1.82 -8.51 52.40
C THR A 7 -1.12 -7.40 51.61
N VAL A 8 -1.07 -7.54 50.30
CA VAL A 8 -0.58 -6.50 49.40
C VAL A 8 -1.58 -5.34 49.45
N ASP A 9 -1.09 -4.12 49.72
CA ASP A 9 -1.94 -2.94 49.79
C ASP A 9 -2.41 -2.49 48.40
N LEU A 10 -3.53 -1.77 48.38
CA LEU A 10 -4.17 -1.32 47.14
C LEU A 10 -3.25 -0.41 46.31
N ALA A 11 -2.39 0.41 46.93
CA ALA A 11 -1.50 1.29 46.19
C ALA A 11 -0.41 0.48 45.46
N THR A 12 0.09 -0.59 46.09
CA THR A 12 1.01 -1.53 45.44
C THR A 12 0.34 -2.23 44.25
N LEU A 13 -0.92 -2.64 44.37
CA LEU A 13 -1.68 -3.25 43.26
C LEU A 13 -1.88 -2.26 42.10
N LEU A 14 -2.26 -1.01 42.39
CA LEU A 14 -2.44 0.04 41.39
C LEU A 14 -1.12 0.33 40.64
N ALA A 15 0.00 0.44 41.36
CA ALA A 15 1.32 0.65 40.78
C ALA A 15 1.82 -0.54 39.92
N ILE A 16 1.29 -1.75 40.17
CA ILE A 16 1.54 -2.91 39.31
C ILE A 16 0.71 -2.81 38.03
N VAL A 17 -0.57 -2.45 38.13
CA VAL A 17 -1.46 -2.28 36.98
C VAL A 17 -0.94 -1.23 36.00
N GLU A 18 -0.60 -0.03 36.49
CA GLU A 18 -0.07 1.06 35.64
C GLU A 18 1.21 0.62 34.89
N ARG A 19 2.06 -0.18 35.53
CA ARG A 19 3.29 -0.71 34.93
C ARG A 19 3.01 -1.76 33.87
N ILE A 20 1.99 -2.59 34.07
CA ILE A 20 1.55 -3.59 33.09
C ILE A 20 0.94 -2.88 31.87
N GLU A 21 0.08 -1.89 32.09
CA GLU A 21 -0.53 -1.09 31.01
C GLU A 21 0.55 -0.40 30.17
N SER A 22 1.52 0.25 30.80
CA SER A 22 2.64 0.87 30.10
C SER A 22 3.46 -0.12 29.26
N LYS A 23 3.65 -1.36 29.75
CA LYS A 23 4.33 -2.42 29.00
C LYS A 23 3.49 -2.93 27.82
N ILE A 24 2.18 -3.04 27.99
CA ILE A 24 1.26 -3.41 26.91
C ILE A 24 1.29 -2.36 25.81
N ASP A 25 1.27 -1.07 26.16
CA ASP A 25 1.37 0.03 25.20
C ASP A 25 2.70 0.03 24.45
N ALA A 26 3.81 -0.22 25.15
CA ALA A 26 5.13 -0.35 24.53
C ALA A 26 5.18 -1.53 23.55
N LEU A 27 4.63 -2.69 23.93
CA LEU A 27 4.54 -3.86 23.06
C LEU A 27 3.67 -3.59 21.83
N HIS A 28 2.51 -2.95 22.00
CA HIS A 28 1.67 -2.55 20.88
C HIS A 28 2.40 -1.62 19.91
N LEU A 29 3.20 -0.68 20.41
CA LEU A 29 4.00 0.21 19.58
C LEU A 29 5.09 -0.54 18.80
N GLU A 30 5.77 -1.51 19.42
CA GLU A 30 6.80 -2.33 18.78
C GLU A 30 6.23 -3.30 17.74
N VAL A 31 5.10 -3.94 18.05
CA VAL A 31 4.35 -4.78 17.10
C VAL A 31 3.90 -3.93 15.90
N ASN A 32 3.34 -2.75 16.13
CA ASN A 32 2.95 -1.85 15.03
C ASN A 32 4.14 -1.36 14.19
N LYS A 33 5.33 -1.18 14.78
CA LYS A 33 6.55 -0.84 14.03
C LYS A 33 7.04 -2.01 13.19
N SER A 34 7.05 -3.22 13.74
CA SER A 34 7.51 -4.44 13.05
C SER A 34 6.53 -4.93 11.99
N MET A 35 5.23 -4.71 12.17
CA MET A 35 4.19 -5.02 11.18
C MET A 35 4.11 -4.01 10.03
N ARG A 36 4.86 -2.89 10.06
CA ARG A 36 4.95 -2.01 8.88
C ARG A 36 5.82 -2.70 7.83
N PRO A 37 5.26 -3.18 6.71
CA PRO A 37 6.07 -3.77 5.66
C PRO A 37 7.11 -2.76 5.15
N ASN A 38 8.30 -3.26 4.85
CA ASN A 38 9.38 -2.45 4.32
C ASN A 38 8.92 -1.77 3.01
N ARG A 39 9.35 -0.53 2.79
CA ARG A 39 9.04 0.24 1.59
C ARG A 39 9.41 -0.50 0.30
N SER A 40 10.51 -1.26 0.31
CA SER A 40 10.92 -2.08 -0.83
C SER A 40 9.89 -3.16 -1.17
N ASP A 41 9.41 -3.86 -0.15
CA ASP A 41 8.56 -5.03 -0.31
C ASP A 41 7.17 -4.62 -0.77
N LEU A 42 6.72 -3.45 -0.32
CA LEU A 42 5.50 -2.81 -0.81
C LEU A 42 5.58 -2.40 -2.26
N ARG A 43 6.70 -1.82 -2.69
CA ARG A 43 6.88 -1.45 -4.10
C ARG A 43 6.88 -2.69 -5.00
N LYS A 44 7.51 -3.78 -4.56
CA LYS A 44 7.48 -5.06 -5.26
C LYS A 44 6.05 -5.61 -5.35
N LEU A 45 5.35 -5.69 -4.22
CA LEU A 45 3.96 -6.14 -4.18
C LEU A 45 3.07 -5.31 -5.11
N HIS A 46 3.18 -3.99 -5.07
CA HIS A 46 2.41 -3.11 -5.97
C HIS A 46 2.76 -3.35 -7.44
N TYR A 47 4.06 -3.46 -7.76
CA TYR A 47 4.48 -3.75 -9.11
C TYR A 47 3.87 -5.07 -9.61
N GLU A 48 3.90 -6.13 -8.79
CA GLU A 48 3.31 -7.42 -9.13
C GLU A 48 1.79 -7.35 -9.30
N THR A 49 1.06 -6.71 -8.39
CA THR A 49 -0.40 -6.53 -8.48
C THR A 49 -0.79 -5.78 -9.74
N TYR A 50 -0.19 -4.62 -9.98
CA TYR A 50 -0.54 -3.78 -11.13
C TYR A 50 -0.06 -4.38 -12.46
N ARG A 51 1.02 -5.17 -12.44
CA ARG A 51 1.49 -5.88 -13.63
C ARG A 51 0.48 -6.91 -14.11
N LYS A 52 -0.25 -7.58 -13.20
CA LYS A 52 -1.36 -8.48 -13.61
C LYS A 52 -2.44 -7.73 -14.39
N ILE A 53 -2.85 -6.55 -13.90
CA ILE A 53 -3.84 -5.71 -14.59
C ILE A 53 -3.31 -5.28 -15.97
N LEU A 54 -2.03 -4.90 -16.08
CA LEU A 54 -1.43 -4.57 -17.38
C LEU A 54 -1.50 -5.73 -18.38
N HIS A 55 -1.10 -6.93 -17.97
CA HIS A 55 -1.13 -8.11 -18.86
C HIS A 55 -2.57 -8.50 -19.23
N GLN A 56 -3.53 -8.36 -18.31
CA GLN A 56 -4.92 -8.76 -18.55
C GLN A 56 -5.71 -7.74 -19.37
N ALA A 57 -5.41 -6.44 -19.26
CA ALA A 57 -6.24 -5.38 -19.84
C ALA A 57 -5.52 -4.42 -20.79
N TYR A 58 -4.18 -4.43 -20.82
CA TYR A 58 -3.37 -3.50 -21.60
C TYR A 58 -2.30 -4.21 -22.45
N GLU A 59 -2.39 -5.53 -22.58
CA GLU A 59 -1.57 -6.30 -23.50
C GLU A 59 -2.32 -6.52 -24.82
N TYR A 60 -1.77 -6.01 -25.91
CA TYR A 60 -2.30 -6.20 -27.25
C TYR A 60 -1.19 -6.74 -28.15
N ASN A 61 -1.44 -7.84 -28.84
CA ASN A 61 -0.47 -8.50 -29.72
C ASN A 61 0.89 -8.81 -29.06
N GLY A 62 0.87 -9.19 -27.78
CA GLY A 62 2.11 -9.50 -27.03
C GLY A 62 2.88 -8.28 -26.57
N HIS A 63 2.27 -7.09 -26.58
CA HIS A 63 2.90 -5.84 -26.20
C HIS A 63 2.08 -5.11 -25.14
N LEU A 64 2.74 -4.71 -24.05
CA LEU A 64 2.13 -3.91 -23.01
C LEU A 64 2.05 -2.43 -23.43
N HIS A 65 0.87 -1.85 -23.20
CA HIS A 65 0.58 -0.46 -23.51
C HIS A 65 0.32 0.32 -22.23
N CYS A 66 0.90 1.52 -22.14
CA CYS A 66 0.74 2.35 -20.95
C CYS A 66 -0.73 2.75 -20.74
N PRO A 67 -1.34 2.51 -19.56
CA PRO A 67 -2.74 2.86 -19.32
C PRO A 67 -2.98 4.38 -19.36
N CYS A 68 -1.92 5.17 -19.18
CA CYS A 68 -1.97 6.63 -19.22
C CYS A 68 -1.97 7.21 -20.64
N CYS A 69 -1.16 6.67 -21.56
CA CYS A 69 -0.95 7.26 -22.89
C CYS A 69 -1.17 6.30 -24.06
N ASN A 70 -1.50 5.04 -23.76
CA ASN A 70 -1.67 3.93 -24.69
C ASN A 70 -0.48 3.67 -25.62
N LYS A 71 0.71 4.19 -25.32
CA LYS A 71 1.91 3.86 -26.08
C LYS A 71 2.45 2.50 -25.64
N GLN A 72 2.89 1.71 -26.60
CA GLN A 72 3.70 0.53 -26.34
C GLN A 72 4.95 0.93 -25.55
N THR A 73 5.24 0.17 -24.49
CA THR A 73 6.34 0.41 -23.57
C THR A 73 7.13 -0.89 -23.38
N THR A 74 8.44 -0.81 -23.18
CA THR A 74 9.22 -2.02 -22.88
C THR A 74 9.11 -2.40 -21.39
N ASP A 75 9.27 -3.68 -21.06
CA ASP A 75 9.11 -4.20 -19.69
C ASP A 75 10.02 -3.52 -18.63
N ASN A 76 11.11 -2.88 -19.06
CA ASN A 76 12.06 -2.20 -18.17
C ASN A 76 11.72 -0.71 -17.94
N GLU A 77 10.69 -0.18 -18.58
CA GLU A 77 10.36 1.25 -18.57
C GLU A 77 9.12 1.58 -17.73
N TRP A 78 8.69 0.66 -16.86
CA TRP A 78 7.51 0.81 -16.01
C TRP A 78 7.84 1.35 -14.63
N HIS A 79 7.05 2.31 -14.17
CA HIS A 79 7.15 2.90 -12.84
C HIS A 79 5.82 2.77 -12.09
N VAL A 80 5.91 2.53 -10.78
CA VAL A 80 4.77 2.64 -9.88
C VAL A 80 4.61 4.12 -9.49
N ASP A 81 3.46 4.69 -9.84
CA ASP A 81 3.05 6.04 -9.40
C ASP A 81 1.95 5.95 -8.34
N HIS A 82 1.93 6.93 -7.43
CA HIS A 82 0.97 7.05 -6.33
C HIS A 82 0.35 8.45 -6.41
N TRP A 83 -0.86 8.55 -6.97
CA TRP A 83 -1.54 9.79 -7.35
C TRP A 83 -1.46 10.93 -6.32
N SER A 84 -1.43 10.63 -5.02
CA SER A 84 -1.43 11.66 -3.97
C SER A 84 -1.03 11.21 -2.56
N THR A 85 -0.66 9.96 -2.30
CA THR A 85 -0.59 9.48 -0.90
C THR A 85 0.65 8.66 -0.60
N TYR A 86 1.53 9.28 0.20
CA TYR A 86 2.69 8.63 0.83
C TYR A 86 2.31 7.93 2.14
N SER A 87 1.02 7.85 2.48
CA SER A 87 0.56 7.17 3.69
C SER A 87 0.51 5.67 3.43
N GLY A 88 1.10 4.88 4.34
CA GLY A 88 1.15 3.41 4.23
C GLY A 88 -0.21 2.70 4.27
N VAL A 89 -1.32 3.45 4.35
CA VAL A 89 -2.68 2.94 4.48
C VAL A 89 -3.47 3.08 3.17
N GLN A 90 -3.04 3.94 2.22
CA GLN A 90 -3.72 4.15 0.92
C GLN A 90 -2.95 3.57 -0.27
N ARG A 91 -2.30 2.42 -0.03
CA ARG A 91 -1.48 1.66 -0.98
C ARG A 91 -2.24 1.09 -2.19
N GLN A 92 -3.57 1.23 -2.18
CA GLN A 92 -4.49 0.85 -3.26
C GLN A 92 -4.66 1.96 -4.31
N ASN A 93 -4.10 3.16 -4.09
CA ASN A 93 -4.21 4.30 -5.00
C ASN A 93 -2.96 4.49 -5.88
N GLY A 94 -2.44 3.40 -6.44
CA GLY A 94 -1.30 3.43 -7.34
C GLY A 94 -1.56 2.66 -8.63
N TRP A 95 -0.68 2.81 -9.60
CA TRP A 95 -0.77 2.13 -10.90
C TRP A 95 0.60 2.04 -11.56
N LEU A 96 0.72 1.22 -12.60
CA LEU A 96 1.91 1.16 -13.44
C LEU A 96 1.75 2.04 -14.67
N ILE A 97 2.75 2.90 -14.89
CA ILE A 97 2.81 3.80 -16.04
C ILE A 97 4.21 3.79 -16.65
N CYS A 98 4.32 4.21 -17.91
CA CYS A 98 5.62 4.32 -18.56
C CYS A 98 6.45 5.47 -17.97
N SER A 99 7.78 5.37 -18.14
CA SER A 99 8.77 6.36 -17.70
C SER A 99 8.47 7.77 -18.20
N GLU A 100 8.05 7.91 -19.47
CA GLU A 100 7.67 9.21 -20.04
C GLU A 100 6.51 9.85 -19.28
N CYS A 101 5.45 9.08 -19.01
CA CYS A 101 4.28 9.55 -18.28
C CYS A 101 4.64 9.86 -16.83
N ASN A 102 5.44 9.01 -16.19
CA ASN A 102 5.89 9.22 -14.82
C ASN A 102 6.74 10.50 -14.67
N TYR A 103 7.68 10.74 -15.60
CA TYR A 103 8.48 11.96 -15.61
C TYR A 103 7.59 13.21 -15.75
N LYS A 104 6.60 13.16 -16.65
CA LYS A 104 5.63 14.23 -16.84
C LYS A 104 4.81 14.49 -15.57
N LEU A 105 4.44 13.46 -14.81
CA LEU A 105 3.73 13.57 -13.53
C LEU A 105 4.59 14.18 -12.41
N LEU A 106 5.91 13.89 -12.38
CA LEU A 106 6.84 14.32 -11.33
C LEU A 106 7.51 15.67 -11.61
N ALA A 107 7.32 16.26 -12.79
CA ALA A 107 7.87 17.57 -13.14
C ALA A 107 7.29 18.68 -12.22
N PRO A 108 8.12 19.57 -11.64
CA PRO A 108 7.77 20.46 -10.53
C PRO A 108 6.90 21.67 -10.92
N GLY A 109 5.96 21.51 -11.86
CA GLY A 109 5.10 22.62 -12.27
C GLY A 109 4.16 22.38 -13.43
N SER A 110 4.12 21.19 -14.03
CA SER A 110 3.21 20.96 -15.15
C SER A 110 2.77 19.52 -15.23
N LEU A 111 1.79 19.15 -14.39
CA LEU A 111 0.62 18.45 -14.91
C LEU A 111 -0.60 18.57 -14.00
N ILE A 112 -1.71 18.87 -14.65
CA ILE A 112 -3.03 18.95 -14.05
C ILE A 112 -3.45 17.49 -13.86
N ARG A 113 -3.45 17.00 -12.61
CA ARG A 113 -4.00 15.69 -12.22
C ARG A 113 -5.30 15.35 -12.98
N SER A 114 -6.15 16.34 -13.29
CA SER A 114 -7.36 16.11 -14.09
C SER A 114 -7.13 15.39 -15.43
N GLN A 115 -5.99 15.58 -16.10
CA GLN A 115 -5.72 15.01 -17.43
C GLN A 115 -5.61 13.48 -17.41
N TYR A 116 -5.14 12.90 -16.30
CA TYR A 116 -4.95 11.45 -16.17
C TYR A 116 -5.90 10.81 -15.16
N ALA A 117 -6.78 11.61 -14.53
CA ALA A 117 -7.67 11.15 -13.47
C ALA A 117 -8.62 10.06 -13.99
N MET A 118 -9.08 10.23 -15.23
CA MET A 118 -9.93 9.25 -15.89
C MET A 118 -9.18 7.94 -16.17
N ALA A 119 -7.96 8.01 -16.68
CA ALA A 119 -7.14 6.82 -16.95
C ALA A 119 -6.81 6.06 -15.66
N PHE A 120 -6.47 6.77 -14.59
CA PHE A 120 -6.26 6.21 -13.26
C PHE A 120 -7.53 5.52 -12.74
N THR A 121 -8.68 6.19 -12.82
CA THR A 121 -9.97 5.64 -12.37
C THR A 121 -10.35 4.39 -13.16
N GLN A 122 -10.16 4.39 -14.48
CA GLN A 122 -10.43 3.23 -15.34
C GLN A 122 -9.53 2.05 -15.00
N PHE A 123 -8.23 2.29 -14.80
CA PHE A 123 -7.27 1.25 -14.42
C PHE A 123 -7.71 0.53 -13.14
N HIS A 124 -8.15 1.28 -12.12
CA HIS A 124 -8.65 0.70 -10.87
C HIS A 124 -9.99 -0.04 -11.04
N ALA A 125 -10.94 0.53 -11.79
CA ALA A 125 -12.21 -0.15 -12.03
C ALA A 125 -12.03 -1.50 -12.74
N ILE A 126 -11.06 -1.58 -13.66
CA ILE A 126 -10.68 -2.83 -14.31
C ILE A 126 -10.07 -3.81 -13.30
N GLY A 127 -9.14 -3.35 -12.45
CA GLY A 127 -8.58 -4.17 -11.37
C GLY A 127 -9.65 -4.80 -10.48
N ASP A 128 -10.57 -3.98 -9.96
CA ASP A 128 -11.68 -4.43 -9.13
C ASP A 128 -12.57 -5.46 -9.84
N MET A 129 -12.81 -5.25 -11.15
CA MET A 129 -13.58 -6.19 -11.96
C MET A 129 -12.85 -7.54 -12.11
N LEU A 130 -11.55 -7.52 -12.38
CA LEU A 130 -10.73 -8.73 -12.55
C LEU A 130 -10.67 -9.53 -11.25
N GLU A 131 -10.48 -8.87 -10.11
CA GLU A 131 -10.50 -9.54 -8.80
C GLU A 131 -11.84 -10.22 -8.50
N ARG A 132 -12.97 -9.56 -8.82
CA ARG A 132 -14.31 -10.15 -8.66
C ARG A 132 -14.52 -11.37 -9.55
N LEU A 133 -14.00 -11.33 -10.78
CA LEU A 133 -14.08 -12.46 -11.70
C LEU A 133 -13.25 -13.65 -11.20
N GLU A 134 -12.05 -13.41 -10.67
CA GLU A 134 -11.21 -14.46 -10.08
C GLU A 134 -11.85 -15.08 -8.84
N ALA A 135 -12.47 -14.28 -7.97
CA ALA A 135 -13.16 -14.76 -6.77
C ALA A 135 -14.44 -15.57 -7.04
N SER A 136 -14.97 -15.50 -8.27
CA SER A 136 -16.19 -16.20 -8.68
C SER A 136 -15.95 -17.57 -9.34
N ARG A 137 -14.69 -17.98 -9.48
CA ARG A 137 -14.27 -19.28 -10.01
C ARG A 137 -14.07 -20.31 -8.90
#